data_AF-A0A2Y9B5B7-F1
#
_entry.id   AF-A0A2Y9B5B7-F1
#
_cell.length_a   1.000
_cell.length_b   1.000
_cell.length_c   1.000
_cell.angle_alpha   90.00
_cell.angle_beta   90.00
_cell.angle_gamma   90.00
#
_symmetry.space_group_name_H-M   'P 1'
#
loop_
_entity.id
_entity.type
_entity.pdbx_description
1 polymer ?
#
loop_
_entity_poly.entity_id
_entity_poly.type
_entity_poly.pdbx_seq_one_letter_code
_entity_poly.pdbx_strand_id
1 'polypeptide(L)'
;MIHSLKRKLRAMDNAGAHPRRVSALKWAWHQGKNLSDRKAIKELDRTLEMLAARKPRGVLEIATAKGGSLFLFRRVVSDDALIIGLDMPYGRNGGGYPRWKEAAYRRFANPGQRLEPLRGNSHDAAPLAQVGKSLGGREIDFLMIDGDHSHEGVRMDFERYAPLASPEGLIALHDSLPTPYDPSISVDVFWREITATHRCEEIKGGRPGARRRLDRPRSRSRPPGDRLKRPRCHPRIQPRRTATADAAPSIASGGSVRCVGF
;
A
#
# COMPACT_ATOMS: atom_id res chain seq x y z
N MET A 1 11.52 16.16 -12.75
CA MET A 1 11.44 15.51 -11.43
C MET A 1 12.07 14.11 -11.42
N ILE A 2 11.64 13.16 -12.26
CA ILE A 2 12.25 11.82 -12.41
C ILE A 2 13.78 11.84 -12.61
N HIS A 3 14.32 12.81 -13.35
CA HIS A 3 15.77 12.97 -13.54
C HIS A 3 16.52 13.33 -12.25
N SER A 4 15.85 13.97 -11.28
CA SER A 4 16.42 14.37 -9.99
C SER A 4 16.52 13.20 -9.04
N LEU A 5 15.45 12.40 -8.90
CA LEU A 5 15.47 11.18 -8.08
C LEU A 5 16.45 10.15 -8.64
N LYS A 6 16.46 9.96 -9.97
CA LYS A 6 17.45 9.09 -10.64
C LYS A 6 18.90 9.55 -10.42
N ARG A 7 19.17 10.86 -10.43
CA ARG A 7 20.51 11.38 -10.10
C ARG A 7 20.84 11.19 -8.63
N LYS A 8 19.90 11.43 -7.71
CA LYS A 8 20.11 11.22 -6.26
C LYS A 8 20.40 9.75 -5.95
N LEU A 9 19.60 8.83 -6.50
CA LEU A 9 19.84 7.38 -6.37
C LEU A 9 21.20 6.97 -6.96
N ARG A 10 21.61 7.53 -8.11
CA ARG A 10 22.93 7.27 -8.73
C ARG A 10 24.11 7.92 -7.99
N ALA A 11 23.94 9.10 -7.41
CA ALA A 11 24.98 9.77 -6.63
C ALA A 11 25.27 9.02 -5.32
N MET A 12 24.22 8.46 -4.71
CA MET A 12 24.33 7.58 -3.53
C MET A 12 24.98 6.22 -3.87
N ASP A 13 24.80 5.71 -5.10
CA ASP A 13 25.47 4.47 -5.58
C ASP A 13 27.02 4.60 -5.63
N ASN A 14 27.58 5.82 -5.75
CA ASN A 14 29.03 6.04 -5.86
C ASN A 14 29.75 6.19 -4.50
N ALA A 15 29.03 6.33 -3.39
CA ALA A 15 29.61 6.66 -2.09
C ALA A 15 29.97 5.43 -1.22
N GLY A 16 29.74 4.20 -1.70
CA GLY A 16 29.96 3.00 -0.86
C GLY A 16 30.27 1.72 -1.64
N ALA A 17 31.54 1.48 -1.95
CA ALA A 17 32.04 0.13 -2.23
C ALA A 17 33.56 0.01 -1.98
N HIS A 18 33.95 -0.79 -0.99
CA HIS A 18 35.34 -1.20 -0.72
C HIS A 18 35.67 -2.54 -1.43
N PRO A 19 36.89 -2.77 -1.98
CA PRO A 19 37.05 -3.61 -3.18
C PRO A 19 37.18 -5.14 -3.02
N ARG A 20 37.06 -5.76 -1.84
CA ARG A 20 37.47 -7.18 -1.64
C ARG A 20 36.38 -8.19 -1.19
N ARG A 21 35.08 -7.89 -1.31
CA ARG A 21 33.96 -8.78 -0.90
C ARG A 21 32.85 -8.91 -1.97
N VAL A 22 33.27 -9.07 -3.22
CA VAL A 22 32.51 -8.62 -4.40
C VAL A 22 31.43 -9.60 -4.89
N SER A 23 31.47 -10.93 -4.69
CA SER A 23 30.55 -11.83 -5.41
C SER A 23 29.08 -11.80 -4.94
N ALA A 24 28.81 -12.02 -3.65
CA ALA A 24 27.44 -12.08 -3.12
C ALA A 24 26.74 -10.70 -3.06
N LEU A 25 27.51 -9.65 -2.76
CA LEU A 25 27.03 -8.26 -2.77
C LEU A 25 26.75 -7.77 -4.20
N LYS A 26 27.60 -8.12 -5.17
CA LYS A 26 27.37 -7.78 -6.59
C LYS A 26 26.19 -8.58 -7.15
N TRP A 27 25.99 -9.84 -6.75
CA TRP A 27 24.77 -10.60 -7.09
C TRP A 27 23.52 -9.97 -6.47
N ALA A 28 23.51 -9.71 -5.15
CA ALA A 28 22.40 -9.04 -4.45
C ALA A 28 22.09 -7.66 -5.05
N TRP A 29 23.10 -6.95 -5.51
CA TRP A 29 22.99 -5.65 -6.18
C TRP A 29 22.42 -5.76 -7.61
N HIS A 30 22.91 -6.70 -8.43
CA HIS A 30 22.39 -6.95 -9.78
C HIS A 30 20.97 -7.49 -9.76
N GLN A 31 20.66 -8.38 -8.80
CA GLN A 31 19.29 -8.80 -8.52
C GLN A 31 18.48 -7.58 -8.09
N GLY A 32 18.89 -6.82 -7.06
CA GLY A 32 18.18 -5.61 -6.62
C GLY A 32 17.85 -4.61 -7.75
N LYS A 33 18.78 -4.37 -8.68
CA LYS A 33 18.55 -3.52 -9.86
C LYS A 33 17.60 -4.13 -10.91
N ASN A 34 17.61 -5.44 -11.08
CA ASN A 34 16.65 -6.14 -11.94
C ASN A 34 15.28 -6.32 -11.25
N LEU A 35 15.25 -6.31 -9.92
CA LEU A 35 14.05 -6.43 -9.08
C LEU A 35 13.29 -5.10 -8.98
N SER A 36 14.02 -3.98 -9.00
CA SER A 36 13.43 -2.65 -9.18
C SER A 36 13.07 -2.44 -10.65
N ASP A 37 12.09 -3.18 -11.15
CA ASP A 37 11.64 -3.07 -12.53
C ASP A 37 11.29 -1.61 -12.87
N ARG A 38 11.60 -1.17 -14.09
CA ARG A 38 11.38 0.24 -14.49
C ARG A 38 9.91 0.66 -14.42
N LYS A 39 8.99 -0.30 -14.52
CA LYS A 39 7.55 -0.09 -14.37
C LYS A 39 7.19 0.14 -12.89
N ALA A 40 7.65 -0.73 -11.99
CA ALA A 40 7.50 -0.61 -10.55
C ALA A 40 8.09 0.69 -9.97
N ILE A 41 9.23 1.16 -10.49
CA ILE A 41 9.82 2.46 -10.07
C ILE A 41 8.91 3.64 -10.41
N LYS A 42 8.16 3.60 -11.52
CA LYS A 42 7.25 4.70 -11.90
C LYS A 42 5.99 4.71 -11.03
N GLU A 43 5.46 3.54 -10.73
CA GLU A 43 4.29 3.36 -9.86
C GLU A 43 4.63 3.81 -8.44
N LEU A 44 5.83 3.51 -7.95
CA LEU A 44 6.28 3.90 -6.61
C LEU A 44 6.92 5.31 -6.51
N ASP A 45 7.14 6.04 -7.61
CA ASP A 45 7.98 7.26 -7.63
C ASP A 45 7.51 8.29 -6.58
N ARG A 46 6.20 8.56 -6.55
CA ARG A 46 5.60 9.51 -5.62
C ARG A 46 5.58 8.99 -4.18
N THR A 47 5.35 7.70 -3.97
CA THR A 47 5.45 7.08 -2.64
C THR A 47 6.89 7.20 -2.12
N LEU A 48 7.90 6.89 -2.94
CA LEU A 48 9.30 7.02 -2.58
C LEU A 48 9.70 8.47 -2.26
N GLU A 49 9.17 9.46 -2.98
CA GLU A 49 9.35 10.88 -2.63
C GLU A 49 8.78 11.21 -1.25
N MET A 50 7.60 10.69 -0.91
CA MET A 50 6.99 10.89 0.40
C MET A 50 7.81 10.23 1.51
N LEU A 51 8.31 9.01 1.30
CA LEU A 51 9.19 8.33 2.26
C LEU A 51 10.51 9.08 2.43
N ALA A 52 11.12 9.56 1.35
CA ALA A 52 12.37 10.30 1.40
C ALA A 52 12.25 11.60 2.21
N ALA A 53 11.08 12.25 2.16
CA ALA A 53 10.79 13.45 2.94
C ALA A 53 10.48 13.16 4.41
N ARG A 54 9.84 12.01 4.71
CA ARG A 54 9.39 11.64 6.06
C ARG A 54 10.43 10.86 6.86
N LYS A 55 11.33 10.14 6.20
CA LYS A 55 12.34 9.28 6.82
C LYS A 55 11.76 8.33 7.87
N PRO A 56 10.81 7.45 7.50
CA PRO A 56 10.21 6.50 8.43
C PRO A 56 11.27 5.58 9.06
N ARG A 57 11.04 5.16 10.31
CA ARG A 57 11.91 4.29 11.09
C ARG A 57 11.30 2.89 11.23
N GLY A 58 9.99 2.77 11.37
CA GLY A 58 9.26 1.50 11.32
C GLY A 58 8.63 1.29 9.94
N VAL A 59 9.06 0.26 9.22
CA VAL A 59 8.55 -0.05 7.87
C VAL A 59 8.07 -1.50 7.82
N LEU A 60 6.86 -1.72 7.31
CA LEU A 60 6.33 -3.04 7.00
C LEU A 60 5.87 -3.09 5.54
N GLU A 61 6.31 -4.12 4.81
CA GLU A 61 5.74 -4.50 3.52
C GLU A 61 5.11 -5.88 3.61
N ILE A 62 3.84 -5.97 3.19
CA ILE A 62 3.11 -7.22 2.99
C ILE A 62 3.18 -7.60 1.51
N ALA A 63 3.57 -8.85 1.24
CA ALA A 63 3.87 -9.44 -0.06
C ALA A 63 5.07 -8.81 -0.78
N THR A 64 6.25 -9.13 -0.25
CA THR A 64 7.55 -8.66 -0.78
C THR A 64 7.88 -9.17 -2.19
N ALA A 65 7.23 -10.25 -2.64
CA ALA A 65 7.56 -11.07 -3.80
C ALA A 65 9.08 -11.32 -3.91
N LYS A 66 9.71 -10.66 -4.88
CA LYS A 66 11.15 -10.80 -5.14
C LYS A 66 12.02 -9.75 -4.41
N GLY A 67 11.44 -8.85 -3.63
CA GLY A 67 12.12 -7.87 -2.76
C GLY A 67 12.57 -6.57 -3.44
N GLY A 68 11.99 -6.22 -4.60
CA GLY A 68 12.37 -5.03 -5.36
C GLY A 68 12.03 -3.72 -4.65
N SER A 69 10.83 -3.63 -4.09
CA SER A 69 10.35 -2.51 -3.27
C SER A 69 11.10 -2.41 -1.95
N LEU A 70 11.31 -3.51 -1.19
CA LEU A 70 12.20 -3.53 -0.02
C LEU A 70 13.58 -2.90 -0.31
N PHE A 71 14.18 -3.27 -1.45
CA PHE A 71 15.48 -2.76 -1.88
C PHE A 71 15.47 -1.27 -2.21
N LEU A 72 14.33 -0.71 -2.62
CA LEU A 72 14.14 0.72 -2.81
C LEU A 72 13.90 1.44 -1.48
N PHE A 73 13.05 0.90 -0.61
CA PHE A 73 12.71 1.51 0.68
C PHE A 73 13.94 1.77 1.52
N ARG A 74 14.87 0.81 1.65
CA ARG A 74 16.10 1.01 2.43
C ARG A 74 16.90 2.27 2.10
N ARG A 75 16.76 2.82 0.89
CA ARG A 75 17.49 4.04 0.45
C ARG A 75 16.81 5.33 0.88
N VAL A 76 15.49 5.29 1.04
CA VAL A 76 14.67 6.48 1.26
C VAL A 76 14.20 6.62 2.71
N VAL A 77 14.20 5.52 3.47
CA VAL A 77 13.84 5.52 4.91
C VAL A 77 15.01 5.97 5.81
N SER A 78 14.80 5.98 7.13
CA SER A 78 15.83 6.39 8.10
C SER A 78 17.06 5.46 8.09
N ASP A 79 18.23 5.99 8.46
CA ASP A 79 19.48 5.22 8.55
C ASP A 79 19.46 4.20 9.71
N ASP A 80 18.55 4.37 10.67
CA ASP A 80 18.32 3.45 11.80
C ASP A 80 17.01 2.67 11.67
N ALA A 81 16.45 2.60 10.46
CA ALA A 81 15.15 1.99 10.22
C ALA A 81 15.14 0.48 10.46
N LEU A 82 14.04 0.01 11.04
CA LEU A 82 13.60 -1.38 11.02
C LEU A 82 12.67 -1.59 9.82
N ILE A 83 13.06 -2.48 8.91
CA ILE A 83 12.32 -2.83 7.70
C ILE A 83 11.89 -4.28 7.80
N ILE A 84 10.59 -4.53 7.92
CA ILE A 84 10.00 -5.86 7.98
C ILE A 84 9.38 -6.16 6.63
N GLY A 85 9.71 -7.31 6.05
CA GLY A 85 9.05 -7.81 4.85
C GLY A 85 8.33 -9.11 5.18
N LEU A 86 7.00 -9.12 5.08
CA LEU A 86 6.16 -10.28 5.35
C LEU A 86 5.62 -10.84 4.04
N ASP A 87 5.83 -12.13 3.80
CA ASP A 87 5.37 -12.74 2.56
C ASP A 87 4.99 -14.21 2.72
N MET A 88 3.89 -14.61 2.09
CA MET A 88 3.44 -15.99 2.14
C MET A 88 4.24 -16.84 1.14
N PRO A 89 4.94 -17.89 1.60
CA PRO A 89 5.64 -18.78 0.67
C PRO A 89 4.63 -19.52 -0.21
N TYR A 90 4.90 -19.57 -1.52
CA TYR A 90 4.00 -20.19 -2.52
C TYR A 90 2.65 -19.48 -2.62
N GLY A 91 2.65 -18.15 -2.44
CA GLY A 91 1.47 -17.32 -2.64
C GLY A 91 0.91 -17.44 -4.06
N ARG A 92 -0.34 -16.98 -4.21
CA ARG A 92 -1.02 -16.88 -5.51
C ARG A 92 -0.11 -16.14 -6.51
N ASN A 93 -0.15 -16.54 -7.79
CA ASN A 93 0.68 -15.99 -8.86
C ASN A 93 2.20 -16.17 -8.69
N GLY A 94 2.65 -17.12 -7.84
CA GLY A 94 4.06 -17.34 -7.57
C GLY A 94 4.66 -16.37 -6.55
N GLY A 95 3.80 -15.80 -5.70
CA GLY A 95 4.18 -14.93 -4.58
C GLY A 95 5.07 -15.63 -3.55
N GLY A 96 5.77 -14.82 -2.75
CA GLY A 96 6.74 -15.31 -1.79
C GLY A 96 8.14 -15.57 -2.35
N TYR A 97 9.01 -15.99 -1.44
CA TYR A 97 10.39 -16.32 -1.73
C TYR A 97 10.85 -17.59 -0.98
N PRO A 98 11.79 -18.35 -1.54
CA PRO A 98 12.35 -19.51 -0.86
C PRO A 98 13.20 -19.09 0.35
N ARG A 99 13.20 -19.90 1.40
CA ARG A 99 13.84 -19.62 2.71
C ARG A 99 15.29 -19.14 2.60
N TRP A 100 16.06 -19.68 1.64
CA TRP A 100 17.46 -19.29 1.44
C TRP A 100 17.66 -17.82 1.05
N LYS A 101 16.64 -17.15 0.48
CA LYS A 101 16.70 -15.72 0.14
C LYS A 101 16.65 -14.80 1.36
N GLU A 102 16.17 -15.26 2.51
CA GLU A 102 16.15 -14.45 3.74
C GLU A 102 17.54 -13.89 4.08
N ALA A 103 18.58 -14.72 3.96
CA ALA A 103 19.95 -14.31 4.23
C ALA A 103 20.46 -13.26 3.21
N ALA A 104 19.90 -13.20 2.01
CA ALA A 104 20.21 -12.17 1.03
C ALA A 104 19.45 -10.87 1.36
N TYR A 105 18.16 -10.96 1.70
CA TYR A 105 17.36 -9.79 2.08
C TYR A 105 17.89 -9.10 3.33
N ARG A 106 18.31 -9.85 4.36
CA ARG A 106 18.96 -9.26 5.55
C ARG A 106 20.20 -8.43 5.20
N ARG A 107 20.94 -8.84 4.15
CA ARG A 107 22.13 -8.10 3.64
C ARG A 107 21.77 -6.88 2.80
N PHE A 108 20.50 -6.65 2.49
CA PHE A 108 20.09 -5.42 1.81
C PHE A 108 20.19 -4.21 2.74
N ALA A 109 20.03 -4.37 4.06
CA ALA A 109 20.07 -3.26 5.01
C ALA A 109 21.36 -2.43 4.89
N ASN A 110 21.23 -1.11 4.93
CA ASN A 110 22.38 -0.22 5.07
C ASN A 110 22.97 -0.31 6.49
N PRO A 111 24.20 0.18 6.75
CA PRO A 111 24.70 0.32 8.11
C PRO A 111 23.72 1.10 8.99
N GLY A 112 23.43 0.58 10.18
CA GLY A 112 22.44 1.17 11.10
C GLY A 112 21.02 0.63 10.94
N GLN A 113 20.65 0.17 9.74
CA GLN A 113 19.34 -0.41 9.48
C GLN A 113 19.29 -1.89 9.88
N ARG A 114 18.08 -2.37 10.14
CA ARG A 114 17.78 -3.79 10.28
C ARG A 114 16.69 -4.18 9.29
N LEU A 115 16.92 -5.23 8.51
CA LEU A 115 15.89 -5.80 7.62
C LEU A 115 15.54 -7.21 8.10
N GLU A 116 14.25 -7.42 8.39
CA GLU A 116 13.69 -8.67 8.88
C GLU A 116 12.73 -9.29 7.86
N PRO A 117 13.21 -10.27 7.06
CA PRO A 117 12.34 -11.05 6.21
C PRO A 117 11.59 -12.08 7.06
N LEU A 118 10.26 -12.03 7.00
CA LEU A 118 9.32 -12.97 7.61
C LEU A 118 8.57 -13.73 6.51
N ARG A 119 8.30 -15.01 6.78
CA ARG A 119 7.53 -15.89 5.89
C ARG A 119 6.27 -16.35 6.58
N GLY A 120 5.11 -16.06 6.00
CA GLY A 120 3.81 -16.44 6.54
C GLY A 120 2.66 -15.73 5.85
N ASN A 121 1.45 -16.25 6.03
CA ASN A 121 0.23 -15.61 5.55
C ASN A 121 -0.12 -14.41 6.45
N SER A 122 -0.24 -13.22 5.88
CA SER A 122 -0.57 -12.01 6.65
C SER A 122 -1.92 -12.09 7.36
N HIS A 123 -2.82 -12.93 6.85
CA HIS A 123 -4.13 -13.19 7.44
C HIS A 123 -4.10 -14.13 8.65
N ASP A 124 -2.96 -14.76 8.96
CA ASP A 124 -2.83 -15.65 10.12
C ASP A 124 -2.39 -14.88 11.38
N ALA A 125 -2.76 -15.40 12.56
CA ALA A 125 -2.38 -14.78 13.84
C ALA A 125 -0.87 -14.88 14.11
N ALA A 126 -0.21 -15.95 13.66
CA ALA A 126 1.21 -16.18 13.95
C ALA A 126 2.13 -15.13 13.29
N PRO A 127 1.98 -14.79 11.99
CA PRO A 127 2.77 -13.72 11.39
C PRO A 127 2.51 -12.34 11.99
N LEU A 128 1.26 -12.01 12.34
CA LEU A 128 0.92 -10.78 13.05
C LEU A 128 1.68 -10.67 14.39
N ALA A 129 1.71 -11.76 15.17
CA ALA A 129 2.46 -11.81 16.42
C ALA A 129 3.99 -11.69 16.20
N GLN A 130 4.52 -12.27 15.12
CA GLN A 130 5.93 -12.12 14.76
C GLN A 130 6.28 -10.68 14.39
N VAL A 131 5.42 -10.00 13.61
CA VAL A 131 5.57 -8.57 13.29
C VAL A 131 5.59 -7.74 14.57
N GLY A 132 4.62 -7.94 15.47
CA GLY A 132 4.57 -7.24 16.76
C GLY A 132 5.84 -7.46 17.61
N LYS A 133 6.36 -8.69 17.63
CA LYS A 133 7.62 -9.02 18.31
C LYS A 133 8.83 -8.31 17.67
N SER A 134 8.91 -8.29 16.35
CA SER A 134 10.00 -7.60 15.63
C SER A 134 9.97 -6.08 15.87
N LEU A 135 8.77 -5.49 15.89
CA LEU A 135 8.57 -4.07 16.21
C LEU A 135 9.07 -3.74 17.63
N GLY A 136 8.80 -4.61 18.60
CA GLY A 136 9.31 -4.46 19.98
C GLY A 136 8.85 -3.15 20.63
N GLY A 137 7.59 -2.78 20.42
CA GLY A 137 6.99 -1.54 20.91
C GLY A 137 7.15 -0.32 19.98
N ARG A 138 7.86 -0.46 18.85
CA ARG A 138 7.84 0.55 17.78
C ARG A 138 6.52 0.52 17.03
N GLU A 139 6.08 1.69 16.57
CA GLU A 139 4.97 1.83 15.65
C GLU A 139 5.45 1.67 14.19
N ILE A 140 4.51 1.40 13.27
CA ILE A 140 4.77 1.38 11.84
C ILE A 140 4.59 2.80 11.27
N ASP A 141 5.67 3.42 10.84
CA ASP A 141 5.65 4.74 10.18
C ASP A 141 5.28 4.62 8.69
N PHE A 142 5.55 3.46 8.09
CA PHE A 142 5.17 3.15 6.72
C PHE A 142 4.73 1.68 6.56
N LEU A 143 3.48 1.49 6.14
CA LEU A 143 2.89 0.18 5.81
C LEU A 143 2.61 0.12 4.32
N MET A 144 3.14 -0.88 3.62
CA MET A 144 2.77 -1.22 2.24
C MET A 144 1.95 -2.52 2.23
N ILE A 145 0.79 -2.48 1.57
CA ILE A 145 -0.09 -3.62 1.33
C ILE A 145 -0.14 -3.88 -0.18
N ASP A 146 0.46 -4.99 -0.60
CA ASP A 146 0.53 -5.46 -2.00
C ASP A 146 0.27 -6.98 -2.09
N GLY A 147 -0.58 -7.48 -1.20
CA GLY A 147 -0.82 -8.90 -0.97
C GLY A 147 -1.95 -9.48 -1.81
N ASP A 148 -2.99 -9.94 -1.13
CA ASP A 148 -4.18 -10.48 -1.78
C ASP A 148 -4.99 -9.34 -2.38
N HIS A 149 -5.08 -9.32 -3.71
CA HIS A 149 -5.75 -8.26 -4.46
C HIS A 149 -7.29 -8.39 -4.48
N SER A 150 -7.86 -9.38 -3.80
CA SER A 150 -9.30 -9.40 -3.52
C SER A 150 -9.67 -8.32 -2.48
N HIS A 151 -10.92 -7.89 -2.51
CA HIS A 151 -11.44 -6.89 -1.57
C HIS A 151 -11.29 -7.35 -0.12
N GLU A 152 -11.63 -8.61 0.16
CA GLU A 152 -11.51 -9.19 1.50
C GLU A 152 -10.05 -9.31 1.93
N GLY A 153 -9.15 -9.72 1.02
CA GLY A 153 -7.73 -9.84 1.31
C GLY A 153 -7.10 -8.52 1.75
N VAL A 154 -7.23 -7.48 0.93
CA VAL A 154 -6.69 -6.16 1.27
C VAL A 154 -7.36 -5.57 2.53
N ARG A 155 -8.66 -5.84 2.73
CA ARG A 155 -9.38 -5.44 3.95
C ARG A 155 -8.79 -6.10 5.19
N MET A 156 -8.58 -7.42 5.15
CA MET A 156 -8.01 -8.17 6.26
C MET A 156 -6.60 -7.69 6.60
N ASP A 157 -5.76 -7.43 5.60
CA ASP A 157 -4.43 -6.84 5.80
C ASP A 157 -4.54 -5.46 6.45
N PHE A 158 -5.41 -4.59 5.94
CA PHE A 158 -5.59 -3.25 6.50
C PHE A 158 -6.06 -3.31 7.96
N GLU A 159 -7.15 -4.03 8.25
CA GLU A 159 -7.73 -4.11 9.59
C GLU A 159 -6.76 -4.72 10.63
N ARG A 160 -5.86 -5.61 10.21
CA ARG A 160 -4.88 -6.24 11.10
C ARG A 160 -3.64 -5.40 11.37
N TYR A 161 -3.09 -4.75 10.34
CA TYR A 161 -1.79 -4.08 10.43
C TYR A 161 -1.89 -2.55 10.56
N ALA A 162 -2.98 -1.92 10.12
CA ALA A 162 -3.20 -0.49 10.34
C ALA A 162 -3.23 -0.07 11.83
N PRO A 163 -3.76 -0.88 12.77
CA PRO A 163 -3.70 -0.56 14.20
C PRO A 163 -2.29 -0.52 14.79
N LEU A 164 -1.29 -1.10 14.11
CA LEU A 164 0.12 -1.03 14.49
C LEU A 164 0.82 0.21 13.91
N ALA A 165 0.15 0.96 13.03
CA ALA A 165 0.69 2.15 12.42
C ALA A 165 0.67 3.35 13.37
N SER A 166 1.70 4.18 13.27
CA SER A 166 1.77 5.43 14.00
C SER A 166 0.62 6.35 13.58
N PRO A 167 0.07 7.20 14.47
CA PRO A 167 -0.93 8.21 14.11
C PRO A 167 -0.52 9.10 12.91
N GLU A 168 0.78 9.34 12.72
CA GLU A 168 1.33 10.12 11.60
C GLU A 168 1.86 9.26 10.43
N GLY A 169 1.66 7.94 10.54
CA GLY A 169 2.10 6.93 9.61
C GLY A 169 1.47 7.08 8.23
N LEU A 170 2.10 6.41 7.27
CA LEU A 170 1.64 6.32 5.89
C LEU A 170 1.28 4.87 5.57
N ILE A 171 0.03 4.62 5.18
CA ILE A 171 -0.40 3.31 4.67
C ILE A 171 -0.53 3.42 3.16
N ALA A 172 0.08 2.50 2.42
CA ALA A 172 0.09 2.46 0.98
C ALA A 172 -0.61 1.18 0.49
N LEU A 173 -1.59 1.33 -0.40
CA LEU A 173 -2.29 0.23 -1.06
C LEU A 173 -1.88 0.20 -2.54
N HIS A 174 -1.34 -0.93 -2.97
CA HIS A 174 -1.04 -1.18 -4.38
C HIS A 174 -2.30 -1.60 -5.16
N ASP A 175 -2.33 -1.34 -6.47
CA ASP A 175 -3.43 -1.66 -7.38
C ASP A 175 -4.77 -0.99 -6.98
N SER A 176 -4.71 0.21 -6.40
CA SER A 176 -5.91 0.92 -5.89
C SER A 176 -6.81 1.50 -6.99
N LEU A 177 -6.40 1.39 -8.26
CA LEU A 177 -7.16 1.84 -9.42
C LEU A 177 -7.89 0.65 -10.07
N PRO A 178 -9.14 0.83 -10.55
CA PRO A 178 -9.86 -0.23 -11.22
C PRO A 178 -9.08 -0.76 -12.43
N THR A 179 -8.88 -2.08 -12.49
CA THR A 179 -8.26 -2.75 -13.63
C THR A 179 -9.30 -3.51 -14.43
N PRO A 180 -9.54 -3.16 -15.71
CA PRO A 180 -10.50 -3.88 -16.55
C PRO A 180 -9.95 -5.24 -17.03
N TYR A 181 -8.68 -5.55 -16.75
CA TYR A 181 -7.97 -6.69 -17.34
C TYR A 181 -7.98 -7.94 -16.46
N ASP A 182 -8.22 -7.79 -15.15
CA ASP A 182 -8.31 -8.90 -14.21
C ASP A 182 -9.46 -8.67 -13.21
N PRO A 183 -10.61 -9.34 -13.38
CA PRO A 183 -11.76 -9.15 -12.49
C PRO A 183 -11.56 -9.76 -11.10
N SER A 184 -10.46 -10.49 -10.86
CA SER A 184 -10.12 -11.00 -9.53
C SER A 184 -9.42 -9.96 -8.65
N ILE A 185 -8.99 -8.84 -9.24
CA ILE A 185 -8.45 -7.67 -8.53
C ILE A 185 -9.61 -6.73 -8.21
N SER A 186 -9.84 -6.47 -6.92
CA SER A 186 -10.91 -5.60 -6.44
C SER A 186 -10.45 -4.70 -5.29
N VAL A 187 -9.17 -4.32 -5.29
CA VAL A 187 -8.59 -3.39 -4.30
C VAL A 187 -9.21 -1.99 -4.42
N ASP A 188 -9.61 -1.57 -5.62
CA ASP A 188 -10.29 -0.30 -5.87
C ASP A 188 -11.62 -0.17 -5.10
N VAL A 189 -12.30 -1.30 -4.85
CA VAL A 189 -13.52 -1.34 -4.04
C VAL A 189 -13.21 -0.96 -2.60
N PHE A 190 -12.17 -1.57 -2.02
CA PHE A 190 -11.76 -1.28 -0.64
C PHE A 190 -11.15 0.12 -0.52
N TRP A 191 -10.40 0.56 -1.52
CA TRP A 191 -9.88 1.93 -1.59
C TRP A 191 -10.99 2.98 -1.49
N ARG A 192 -12.12 2.77 -2.17
CA ARG A 192 -13.30 3.65 -2.06
C ARG A 192 -13.93 3.67 -0.67
N GLU A 193 -13.85 2.57 0.08
CA GLU A 193 -14.34 2.49 1.45
C GLU A 193 -13.46 3.28 2.42
N ILE A 194 -12.13 3.10 2.33
CA ILE A 194 -11.21 3.81 3.25
C ILE A 194 -11.08 5.29 2.91
N THR A 195 -11.23 5.68 1.64
CA THR A 195 -11.24 7.11 1.24
C THR A 195 -12.43 7.88 1.80
N ALA A 196 -13.51 7.21 2.18
CA ALA A 196 -14.66 7.82 2.84
C ALA A 196 -14.40 8.14 4.33
N THR A 197 -13.43 7.47 4.96
CA THR A 197 -13.21 7.49 6.41
C THR A 197 -11.81 7.96 6.83
N HIS A 198 -10.83 7.93 5.92
CA HIS A 198 -9.43 8.24 6.19
C HIS A 198 -8.92 9.35 5.26
N ARG A 199 -7.85 10.03 5.68
CA ARG A 199 -7.17 11.01 4.83
C ARG A 199 -6.36 10.30 3.74
N CYS A 200 -6.88 10.31 2.51
CA CYS A 200 -6.29 9.58 1.40
C CYS A 200 -5.75 10.48 0.28
N GLU A 201 -4.63 10.09 -0.35
CA GLU A 201 -4.09 10.68 -1.59
C GLU A 201 -3.95 9.58 -2.66
N GLU A 202 -4.68 9.69 -3.77
CA GLU A 202 -4.55 8.76 -4.92
C GLU A 202 -3.46 9.25 -5.88
N ILE A 203 -2.51 8.38 -6.19
CA ILE A 203 -1.42 8.63 -7.12
C ILE A 203 -1.75 7.96 -8.44
N LYS A 204 -2.14 8.74 -9.44
CA LYS A 204 -2.31 8.22 -10.80
C LYS A 204 -0.95 8.15 -11.49
N GLY A 205 -0.57 6.98 -11.99
CA GLY A 205 0.61 6.82 -12.84
C GLY A 205 0.56 7.75 -14.07
N GLY A 206 1.23 8.90 -14.01
CA GLY A 206 1.21 9.91 -15.06
C GLY A 206 1.73 11.26 -14.55
N ARG A 207 2.32 12.08 -15.44
CA ARG A 207 3.00 13.34 -15.07
C ARG A 207 2.15 14.22 -14.13
N PRO A 208 2.75 14.90 -13.13
CA PRO A 208 2.04 15.89 -12.33
C PRO A 208 1.63 17.06 -13.23
N GLY A 209 0.34 17.16 -13.54
CA GLY A 209 -0.15 18.17 -14.48
C GLY A 209 -1.58 17.98 -14.95
N ALA A 210 -2.48 17.45 -14.13
CA ALA A 210 -3.92 17.59 -14.37
C ALA A 210 -4.66 17.45 -13.04
N ARG A 211 -4.74 18.55 -12.27
CA ARG A 211 -5.81 18.69 -11.29
C ARG A 211 -7.11 18.77 -12.06
N ARG A 212 -7.77 17.64 -12.34
CA ARG A 212 -9.22 17.67 -12.56
C ARG A 212 -9.84 17.76 -11.18
N ARG A 213 -10.33 18.96 -10.83
CA ARG A 213 -11.35 19.09 -9.78
C ARG A 213 -12.41 18.04 -10.12
N LEU A 214 -12.75 17.18 -9.16
CA LEU A 214 -13.99 16.43 -9.22
C LEU A 214 -15.09 17.47 -9.46
N ASP A 215 -15.67 17.44 -10.66
CA ASP A 215 -16.75 18.33 -11.01
C ASP A 215 -17.88 18.08 -10.01
N ARG A 216 -18.09 19.07 -9.14
CA ARG A 216 -19.35 19.23 -8.39
C ARG A 216 -20.47 19.14 -9.43
N PRO A 217 -21.52 18.32 -9.22
CA PRO A 217 -22.62 18.28 -10.17
C PRO A 217 -23.18 19.71 -10.29
N ARG A 218 -23.12 20.25 -11.51
CA ARG A 218 -23.76 21.53 -11.83
C ARG A 218 -25.24 21.40 -11.49
N SER A 219 -25.72 22.29 -10.62
CA SER A 219 -27.15 22.48 -10.40
C SER A 219 -27.81 22.74 -11.75
N ARG A 220 -28.65 21.80 -12.19
CA ARG A 220 -29.51 22.04 -13.35
C ARG A 220 -30.61 23.00 -12.91
N SER A 221 -30.59 24.19 -13.49
CA SER A 221 -31.69 25.15 -13.46
C SER A 221 -32.96 24.50 -14.02
N ARG A 222 -34.08 24.72 -13.33
CA ARG A 222 -35.44 24.35 -13.75
C ARG A 222 -35.79 25.04 -15.08
N PRO A 223 -36.39 24.35 -16.06
CA PRO A 223 -37.19 25.01 -17.08
C PRO A 223 -38.60 25.33 -16.55
N PRO A 224 -39.28 26.36 -17.09
CA PRO A 224 -40.56 26.85 -16.59
C PRO A 224 -41.72 25.92 -16.99
N GLY A 225 -42.82 26.09 -16.26
CA GLY A 225 -43.85 25.09 -16.05
C GLY A 225 -44.70 24.73 -17.27
N ASP A 226 -45.20 23.49 -17.22
CA ASP A 226 -46.41 23.14 -17.94
C ASP A 226 -47.37 22.39 -17.02
N ARG A 227 -48.62 22.83 -17.08
CA ARG A 227 -49.69 22.58 -16.11
C ARG A 227 -50.50 21.38 -16.59
N LEU A 228 -50.26 20.19 -16.03
CA LEU A 228 -51.10 19.02 -16.29
C LEU A 228 -51.60 18.35 -14.99
N LYS A 229 -52.88 17.99 -15.05
CA LYS A 229 -53.82 17.73 -13.96
C LYS A 229 -53.50 16.45 -13.18
N ARG A 230 -53.72 16.51 -11.86
CA ARG A 230 -53.66 15.38 -10.91
C ARG A 230 -54.84 14.40 -11.13
N PRO A 231 -54.61 13.08 -11.06
CA PRO A 231 -55.60 12.13 -10.59
C PRO A 231 -55.31 11.66 -9.16
N ARG A 232 -56.37 11.16 -8.53
CA ARG A 232 -56.60 11.02 -7.09
C ARG A 232 -55.86 9.85 -6.46
N CYS A 233 -55.48 10.01 -5.19
CA CYS A 233 -54.96 8.95 -4.32
C CYS A 233 -56.06 7.95 -3.93
N HIS A 234 -55.76 6.66 -4.02
CA HIS A 234 -56.42 5.61 -3.23
C HIS A 234 -55.39 4.97 -2.28
N PRO A 235 -55.79 4.59 -1.04
CA PRO A 235 -54.86 4.08 -0.04
C PRO A 235 -54.48 2.63 -0.35
N ARG A 236 -53.18 2.33 -0.44
CA ARG A 236 -52.68 0.95 -0.50
C ARG A 236 -52.08 0.55 0.85
N ILE A 237 -52.62 -0.55 1.35
CA ILE A 237 -52.32 -1.28 2.58
C ILE A 237 -50.83 -1.68 2.64
N GLN A 238 -50.18 -1.46 3.79
CA GLN A 238 -48.84 -1.99 4.09
C GLN A 238 -48.93 -3.45 4.58
N PRO A 239 -48.04 -4.36 4.13
CA PRO A 239 -47.71 -5.53 4.91
C PRO A 239 -46.40 -5.36 5.69
N ARG A 240 -46.36 -6.09 6.80
CA ARG A 240 -45.43 -6.02 7.93
C ARG A 240 -43.97 -6.35 7.57
N ARG A 241 -43.07 -5.66 8.26
CA ARG A 241 -41.66 -6.00 8.47
C ARG A 241 -41.49 -7.44 8.96
N THR A 242 -40.57 -8.20 8.36
CA THR A 242 -39.63 -9.10 9.06
C THR A 242 -38.40 -9.33 8.16
N ALA A 243 -37.31 -9.76 8.79
CA ALA A 243 -36.00 -10.15 8.25
C ALA A 243 -34.89 -9.09 8.37
N THR A 244 -34.04 -9.41 9.34
CA THR A 244 -32.69 -8.96 9.70
C THR A 244 -31.84 -8.48 8.51
N ALA A 245 -31.45 -7.21 8.56
CA ALA A 245 -30.30 -6.72 7.82
C ALA A 245 -29.05 -6.98 8.68
N ASP A 246 -28.18 -7.86 8.21
CA ASP A 246 -26.83 -8.02 8.74
C ASP A 246 -26.13 -6.67 8.63
N ALA A 247 -25.74 -6.13 9.79
CA ALA A 247 -24.95 -4.92 9.85
C ALA A 247 -23.57 -5.21 9.23
N ALA A 248 -23.22 -4.51 8.16
CA ALA A 248 -21.85 -4.46 7.67
C ALA A 248 -20.92 -4.04 8.85
N PRO A 249 -19.76 -4.71 9.04
CA PRO A 249 -18.86 -4.34 10.12
C PRO A 249 -18.43 -2.89 9.96
N SER A 250 -18.65 -2.10 11.02
CA SER A 250 -18.20 -0.72 11.16
C SER A 250 -16.67 -0.68 11.07
N ILE A 251 -16.13 -0.21 9.94
CA ILE A 251 -14.74 0.23 9.84
C ILE A 251 -14.54 1.29 10.94
N ALA A 252 -13.65 1.00 11.89
CA ALA A 252 -13.41 1.88 13.04
C ALA A 252 -13.19 3.34 12.58
N SER A 253 -13.79 4.27 13.31
CA SER A 253 -13.72 5.72 13.05
C SER A 253 -12.28 6.16 12.81
N GLY A 254 -12.04 6.73 11.62
CA GLY A 254 -10.72 6.90 11.01
C GLY A 254 -9.66 7.52 11.92
N GLY A 255 -8.57 6.78 12.08
CA GLY A 255 -7.35 7.30 12.68
C GLY A 255 -6.75 8.44 11.84
N SER A 256 -5.88 9.23 12.46
CA SER A 256 -5.12 10.31 11.79
C SER A 256 -4.17 9.83 10.68
N VAL A 257 -4.03 8.52 10.52
CA VAL A 257 -3.12 7.86 9.57
C VAL A 257 -3.48 8.27 8.14
N ARG A 258 -2.45 8.60 7.36
CA ARG A 258 -2.62 8.96 5.95
C ARG A 258 -2.56 7.71 5.09
N CYS A 259 -3.50 7.57 4.17
CA CYS A 259 -3.47 6.50 3.18
C CYS A 259 -3.06 7.03 1.79
N VAL A 260 -2.41 6.19 1.01
CA VAL A 260 -2.01 6.45 -0.37
C VAL A 260 -2.35 5.23 -1.21
N GLY A 261 -2.97 5.44 -2.37
CA GLY A 261 -3.28 4.40 -3.34
C GLY A 261 -2.57 4.68 -4.65
N PHE A 262 -2.00 3.67 -5.31
CA PHE A 262 -1.27 3.84 -6.57
C PHE A 262 -1.36 2.61 -7.48
#